data_AF-A0A7J6DBN9-F1
#
_entry.id   AF-A0A7J6DBN9-F1
#
_cell.length_a   1.000
_cell.length_b   1.000
_cell.length_c   1.000
_cell.angle_alpha   90.00
_cell.angle_beta   90.00
_cell.angle_gamma   90.00
#
_symmetry.space_group_name_H-M   'P 1'
#
loop_
_entity.id
_entity.type
_entity.pdbx_description
1 polymer ?
#
loop_
_entity_poly.entity_id
_entity_poly.type
_entity_poly.pdbx_seq_one_letter_code
_entity_poly.pdbx_strand_id
1 'polypeptide(L)'
;MTSGLIKSLFPLLLYFTINYSSALSTPLNASMHSVNMMHILKWSILKASCSTVNYSVQFQGEYELYNLNGTWVDAYDCQEISENRCDLTHDLASNSDYSIRIKTTCDGQKLWTQLPATFNRRDTVLLVPKMTMNVEGDLIQVDFSTTLSDMTVNLEVWKEGDEQNALIHVIRAYPYHFSIAAHRGKEKMCFKAEALLEAINKSCSIDTQCVIIPKQTSDFMRLVMVSIAVVVAVTVAFILGWLATHLGPQIKQTFCYRETIPNVLLDDWPTRTPILCTDVSLEPTDPLLLLLSAEHQCTTVQLGGYRLKEVECRT
;
A
#
# COMPACT_ATOMS: atom_id res chain seq x y z
N MET A 1 80.31 13.93 11.20
CA MET A 1 79.13 14.79 11.42
C MET A 1 77.81 14.02 11.27
N THR A 2 77.69 12.79 11.80
CA THR A 2 76.50 11.92 11.61
C THR A 2 75.78 11.52 12.91
N SER A 3 76.30 11.93 14.07
CA SER A 3 75.76 11.54 15.39
C SER A 3 74.66 12.49 15.93
N GLY A 4 74.62 13.74 15.45
CA GLY A 4 73.65 14.75 15.93
C GLY A 4 72.24 14.61 15.35
N LEU A 5 72.11 14.11 14.11
CA LEU A 5 70.81 14.00 13.42
C LEU A 5 69.93 12.89 14.02
N ILE A 6 70.52 11.79 14.47
CA ILE A 6 69.80 10.64 15.03
C ILE A 6 69.18 10.98 16.39
N LYS A 7 69.85 11.82 17.21
CA LYS A 7 69.34 12.24 18.53
C LYS A 7 68.18 13.25 18.44
N SER A 8 68.07 14.00 17.34
CA SER A 8 66.99 14.96 17.13
C SER A 8 65.76 14.36 16.46
N LEU A 9 65.90 13.26 15.69
CA LEU A 9 64.80 12.58 15.02
C LEU A 9 63.98 11.69 15.96
N PHE A 10 64.62 11.08 16.96
CA PHE A 10 63.94 10.23 17.95
C PHE A 10 62.84 10.94 18.77
N PRO A 11 63.05 12.15 19.34
CA PRO A 11 61.99 12.84 20.07
C PRO A 11 60.87 13.33 19.15
N LEU A 12 61.17 13.64 17.87
CA LEU A 12 60.16 14.07 16.90
C LEU A 12 59.28 12.89 16.46
N LEU A 13 59.87 11.70 16.23
CA LEU A 13 59.15 10.46 15.96
C LEU A 13 58.30 10.03 17.17
N LEU A 14 58.83 10.14 18.40
CA LEU A 14 58.04 9.92 19.62
C LEU A 14 56.87 10.91 19.72
N TYR A 15 57.10 12.21 19.46
CA TYR A 15 56.05 13.22 19.47
C TYR A 15 54.97 12.96 18.40
N PHE A 16 55.35 12.49 17.21
CA PHE A 16 54.40 12.08 16.17
C PHE A 16 53.62 10.81 16.58
N THR A 17 54.27 9.81 17.20
CA THR A 17 53.57 8.58 17.64
C THR A 17 52.65 8.80 18.85
N ILE A 18 52.97 9.76 19.73
CA ILE A 18 52.11 10.10 20.88
C ILE A 18 50.88 10.90 20.43
N ASN A 19 51.02 11.71 19.36
CA ASN A 19 49.91 12.49 18.79
C ASN A 19 49.06 11.74 17.74
N TYR A 20 49.49 10.56 17.26
CA TYR A 20 48.72 9.78 16.29
C TYR A 20 47.63 8.89 16.91
N SER A 21 47.56 8.83 18.25
CA SER A 21 46.60 7.98 18.98
C SER A 21 45.27 8.68 19.32
N SER A 22 45.00 9.84 18.75
CA SER A 22 43.76 10.58 18.97
C SER A 22 43.04 10.93 17.66
N ALA A 23 43.01 10.01 16.69
CA ALA A 23 41.92 9.98 15.73
C ALA A 23 40.65 9.49 16.45
N LEU A 24 40.12 10.33 17.36
CA LEU A 24 38.80 10.15 17.94
C LEU A 24 37.83 9.99 16.76
N SER A 25 37.21 8.82 16.70
CA SER A 25 36.17 8.49 15.74
C SER A 25 35.17 9.63 15.65
N THR A 26 34.79 10.01 14.43
CA THR A 26 33.74 10.98 14.15
C THR A 26 32.53 10.72 15.06
N PRO A 27 31.98 11.75 15.74
CA PRO A 27 30.81 11.58 16.60
C PRO A 27 29.66 10.92 15.82
N LEU A 28 28.92 10.03 16.49
CA LEU A 28 27.80 9.35 15.87
C LEU A 28 26.75 10.39 15.43
N ASN A 29 26.26 10.27 14.20
CA ASN A 29 25.11 11.06 13.77
C ASN A 29 23.86 10.47 14.44
N ALA A 30 23.48 11.02 15.58
CA ALA A 30 22.30 10.63 16.35
C ALA A 30 21.12 11.58 16.07
N SER A 31 19.92 11.03 15.96
CA SER A 31 18.68 11.79 15.77
C SER A 31 17.51 11.11 16.47
N MET A 32 16.60 11.92 17.00
CA MET A 32 15.34 11.45 17.54
C MET A 32 14.27 11.46 16.43
N HIS A 33 13.57 10.35 16.26
CA HIS A 33 12.38 10.27 15.42
C HIS A 33 11.16 10.11 16.32
N SER A 34 10.31 11.13 16.37
CA SER A 34 9.07 11.04 17.14
C SER A 34 7.83 11.27 16.29
N VAL A 35 6.97 10.26 16.31
CA VAL A 35 5.71 10.24 15.55
C VAL A 35 4.63 9.60 16.42
N ASN A 36 3.46 10.22 16.55
CA ASN A 36 2.33 9.73 17.34
C ASN A 36 2.76 9.28 18.75
N MET A 37 3.51 10.13 19.47
CA MET A 37 4.02 9.84 20.82
C MET A 37 4.96 8.63 20.93
N MET A 38 5.31 7.98 19.82
CA MET A 38 6.37 6.99 19.79
C MET A 38 7.72 7.70 19.60
N HIS A 39 8.72 7.36 20.40
CA HIS A 39 9.99 8.08 20.48
C HIS A 39 11.17 7.13 20.17
N ILE A 40 11.62 7.12 18.92
CA ILE A 40 12.69 6.21 18.46
C ILE A 40 13.99 6.99 18.24
N LEU A 41 14.97 6.75 19.09
CA LEU A 41 16.34 7.23 18.91
C LEU A 41 17.04 6.37 17.86
N LYS A 42 17.74 7.00 16.91
CA LYS A 42 18.56 6.31 15.90
C LYS A 42 19.93 6.96 15.78
N TRP A 43 20.94 6.17 15.45
CA TRP A 43 22.28 6.68 15.19
C TRP A 43 22.97 5.95 14.03
N SER A 44 23.94 6.61 13.41
CA SER A 44 24.80 5.99 12.39
C SER A 44 25.58 4.81 12.97
N ILE A 45 25.84 3.77 12.19
CA ILE A 45 26.73 2.67 12.61
C ILE A 45 28.17 3.19 12.62
N LEU A 46 28.94 2.79 13.63
CA LEU A 46 30.35 3.13 13.72
C LEU A 46 31.11 2.47 12.54
N LYS A 47 31.83 3.25 11.75
CA LYS A 47 32.62 2.72 10.61
C LYS A 47 34.00 2.18 11.00
N ALA A 48 34.30 2.09 12.29
CA ALA A 48 35.59 1.60 12.77
C ALA A 48 35.68 0.08 12.65
N SER A 49 36.90 -0.45 12.55
CA SER A 49 37.22 -1.87 12.52
C SER A 49 37.10 -2.51 13.91
N CYS A 50 35.94 -2.36 14.54
CA CYS A 50 35.63 -2.98 15.82
C CYS A 50 35.19 -4.43 15.58
N SER A 51 35.68 -5.36 16.39
CA SER A 51 35.20 -6.76 16.35
C SER A 51 33.83 -6.88 17.02
N THR A 52 33.64 -6.18 18.14
CA THR A 52 32.39 -6.14 18.90
C THR A 52 32.00 -4.70 19.20
N VAL A 53 30.75 -4.34 18.90
CA VAL A 53 30.18 -3.02 19.19
C VAL A 53 28.85 -3.17 19.91
N ASN A 54 28.77 -2.58 21.11
CA ASN A 54 27.55 -2.51 21.90
C ASN A 54 27.23 -1.06 22.25
N TYR A 55 25.95 -0.76 22.42
CA TYR A 55 25.42 0.56 22.75
C TYR A 55 24.66 0.54 24.07
N SER A 56 24.82 1.58 24.88
CA SER A 56 23.93 1.86 26.00
C SER A 56 23.36 3.26 25.87
N VAL A 57 22.08 3.45 26.14
CA VAL A 57 21.44 4.77 26.10
C VAL A 57 21.17 5.27 27.52
N GLN A 58 21.41 6.56 27.72
CA GLN A 58 21.05 7.29 28.93
C GLN A 58 20.32 8.57 28.60
N PHE A 59 19.41 8.96 29.49
CA PHE A 59 18.68 10.21 29.40
C PHE A 59 18.74 10.98 30.72
N GLN A 60 18.42 12.25 30.64
CA GLN A 60 18.34 13.17 31.76
C GLN A 60 17.25 14.18 31.47
N GLY A 61 16.17 14.18 32.26
CA GLY A 61 15.13 15.20 32.21
C GLY A 61 15.39 16.32 33.20
N GLU A 62 14.42 17.23 33.29
CA GLU A 62 14.45 18.35 34.24
C GLU A 62 14.49 17.88 35.69
N TYR A 63 13.80 16.78 36.01
CA TYR A 63 13.78 16.25 37.37
C TYR A 63 15.18 15.85 37.82
N GLU A 64 15.88 15.04 37.03
CA GLU A 64 17.25 14.62 37.33
C GLU A 64 18.21 15.82 37.40
N LEU A 65 18.04 16.77 36.47
CA LEU A 65 18.89 17.95 36.37
C LEU A 65 18.77 18.84 37.62
N TYR A 66 17.54 19.14 38.06
CA TYR A 66 17.30 20.11 39.13
C TYR A 66 17.12 19.49 40.52
N ASN A 67 16.70 18.24 40.62
CA ASN A 67 16.37 17.60 41.90
C ASN A 67 17.34 16.46 42.28
N LEU A 68 18.08 15.90 41.31
CA LEU A 68 19.03 14.83 41.53
C LEU A 68 20.47 15.21 41.14
N ASN A 69 20.82 16.51 41.22
CA ASN A 69 22.18 17.02 40.96
C ASN A 69 22.75 16.63 39.59
N GLY A 70 21.91 16.52 38.56
CA GLY A 70 22.35 16.19 37.20
C GLY A 70 22.75 14.72 37.03
N THR A 71 22.09 13.79 37.71
CA THR A 71 22.24 12.36 37.45
C THR A 71 21.73 11.97 36.05
N TRP A 72 22.28 10.90 35.49
CA TRP A 72 21.79 10.29 34.25
C TRP A 72 21.08 8.98 34.57
N VAL A 73 20.00 8.70 33.85
CA VAL A 73 19.19 7.49 34.01
C VAL A 73 19.45 6.57 32.81
N ASP A 74 19.62 5.28 33.09
CA ASP A 74 19.74 4.25 32.06
C ASP A 74 18.38 3.97 31.43
N ALA A 75 18.31 4.00 30.09
CA ALA A 75 17.17 3.45 29.37
C ALA A 75 17.27 1.92 29.44
N TYR A 76 16.39 1.28 30.21
CA TYR A 76 16.56 -0.11 30.63
C TYR A 76 16.61 -1.08 29.44
N ASP A 77 15.72 -0.90 28.47
CA ASP A 77 15.61 -1.76 27.28
C ASP A 77 16.74 -1.51 26.26
N CYS A 78 17.60 -0.54 26.52
CA CYS A 78 18.65 -0.10 25.61
C CYS A 78 20.04 -0.16 26.24
N GLN A 79 20.29 -1.17 27.07
CA GLN A 79 21.61 -1.46 27.65
C GLN A 79 22.34 -2.57 26.89
N GLU A 80 23.58 -2.30 26.49
CA GLU A 80 24.47 -3.24 25.79
C GLU A 80 23.89 -3.86 24.51
N ILE A 81 23.04 -3.12 23.81
CA ILE A 81 22.39 -3.56 22.57
C ILE A 81 23.35 -3.48 21.38
N SER A 82 23.19 -4.37 20.40
CA SER A 82 23.93 -4.31 19.13
C SER A 82 23.22 -3.43 18.09
N GLU A 83 21.92 -3.18 18.27
CA GLU A 83 21.12 -2.36 17.36
C GLU A 83 21.47 -0.87 17.47
N ASN A 84 21.40 -0.17 16.34
CA ASN A 84 21.67 1.27 16.25
C ASN A 84 20.41 2.14 16.45
N ARG A 85 19.46 1.61 17.22
CA ARG A 85 18.19 2.26 17.54
C ARG A 85 17.75 1.87 18.95
N CYS A 86 16.93 2.73 19.55
CA CYS A 86 16.35 2.51 20.87
C CYS A 86 14.96 3.13 20.92
N ASP A 87 13.98 2.40 21.45
CA ASP A 87 12.67 2.96 21.77
C ASP A 87 12.71 3.56 23.17
N LEU A 88 12.43 4.86 23.27
CA LEU A 88 12.42 5.63 24.50
C LEU A 88 11.01 6.13 24.85
N THR A 89 9.98 5.55 24.24
CA THR A 89 8.58 6.00 24.39
C THR A 89 8.14 6.03 25.85
N HIS A 90 8.51 5.01 26.63
CA HIS A 90 8.15 4.91 28.03
C HIS A 90 9.10 5.65 28.97
N ASP A 91 10.37 5.79 28.60
CA ASP A 91 11.37 6.52 29.38
C ASP A 91 11.09 8.04 29.39
N LEU A 92 10.58 8.58 28.27
CA LEU A 92 10.39 10.02 28.05
C LEU A 92 8.92 10.43 28.28
N ALA A 93 8.39 10.03 29.44
CA ALA A 93 6.96 10.12 29.74
C ALA A 93 6.47 11.51 30.23
N SER A 94 7.34 12.50 30.41
CA SER A 94 6.94 13.87 30.82
C SER A 94 7.08 14.90 29.70
N ASN A 95 6.38 16.01 29.86
CA ASN A 95 6.49 17.18 28.98
C ASN A 95 7.72 18.04 29.33
N SER A 96 8.90 17.44 29.36
CA SER A 96 10.15 18.07 29.76
C SER A 96 11.20 17.96 28.66
N ASP A 97 12.22 18.81 28.74
CA ASP A 97 13.37 18.76 27.84
C ASP A 97 14.35 17.70 28.33
N TYR A 98 14.59 16.69 27.49
CA TYR A 98 15.48 15.58 27.78
C TYR A 98 16.81 15.71 27.04
N SER A 99 17.90 15.67 27.81
CA SER A 99 19.23 15.40 27.26
C SER A 99 19.41 13.89 27.12
N ILE A 100 19.95 13.45 25.98
CA ILE A 100 20.07 12.02 25.67
C ILE A 100 21.47 11.75 25.13
N ARG A 101 22.13 10.71 25.66
CA ARG A 101 23.46 10.30 25.26
C ARG A 101 23.56 8.79 25.04
N ILE A 102 24.47 8.41 24.15
CA ILE A 102 24.72 7.05 23.73
C ILE A 102 26.17 6.72 24.11
N LYS A 103 26.34 5.68 24.92
CA LYS A 103 27.62 5.02 25.18
C LYS A 103 27.85 4.02 24.07
N THR A 104 28.92 4.17 23.32
CA THR A 104 29.41 3.15 22.40
C THR A 104 30.57 2.42 23.06
N THR A 105 30.49 1.09 23.10
CA THR A 105 31.59 0.24 23.54
C THR A 105 32.11 -0.51 22.32
N CYS A 106 33.30 -0.16 21.84
CA CYS A 106 33.99 -0.81 20.72
C CYS A 106 35.25 -1.49 21.25
N ASP A 107 35.31 -2.82 21.22
CA ASP A 107 36.47 -3.61 21.68
C ASP A 107 37.00 -3.16 23.06
N GLY A 108 36.09 -2.83 23.98
CA GLY A 108 36.37 -2.35 25.33
C GLY A 108 36.60 -0.83 25.47
N GLN A 109 36.81 -0.11 24.37
CA GLN A 109 36.88 1.36 24.37
C GLN A 109 35.48 1.96 24.45
N LYS A 110 35.31 2.97 25.33
CA LYS A 110 34.03 3.62 25.57
C LYS A 110 34.04 5.03 25.01
N LEU A 111 33.01 5.37 24.24
CA LEU A 111 32.79 6.70 23.68
C LEU A 111 31.37 7.18 24.00
N TRP A 112 31.24 8.43 24.41
CA TRP A 112 29.93 9.06 24.59
C TRP A 112 29.64 9.97 23.41
N THR A 113 28.44 9.85 22.85
CA THR A 113 27.86 10.82 21.91
C THR A 113 26.55 11.32 22.46
N GLN A 114 26.34 12.64 22.46
CA GLN A 114 25.09 13.25 22.90
C GLN A 114 24.32 13.79 21.70
N LEU A 115 22.98 13.79 21.80
CA LEU A 115 22.14 14.54 20.87
C LEU A 115 22.50 16.04 20.92
N PRO A 116 22.51 16.73 19.77
CA PRO A 116 22.94 18.13 19.71
C PRO A 116 21.95 19.10 20.37
N ALA A 117 20.67 18.71 20.45
CA ALA A 117 19.61 19.45 21.11
C ALA A 117 18.86 18.53 22.07
N THR A 118 18.21 19.12 23.08
CA THR A 118 17.26 18.41 23.93
C THR A 118 16.05 17.97 23.12
N PHE A 119 15.39 16.91 23.58
CA PHE A 119 14.15 16.43 23.00
C PHE A 119 13.00 16.64 23.98
N ASN A 120 11.89 17.21 23.51
CA ASN A 120 10.65 17.26 24.25
C ASN A 120 9.60 16.42 23.53
N ARG A 121 8.83 15.58 24.26
CA ARG A 121 7.78 14.76 23.64
C ARG A 121 6.69 15.61 22.95
N ARG A 122 6.53 16.88 23.35
CA ARG A 122 5.65 17.83 22.65
C ARG A 122 6.07 18.06 21.21
N ASP A 123 7.33 17.83 20.84
CA ASP A 123 7.84 17.99 19.48
C ASP A 123 7.45 16.84 18.55
N THR A 124 6.76 15.81 19.06
CA THR A 124 6.27 14.69 18.25
C THR A 124 5.44 15.16 17.05
N VAL A 125 5.60 14.48 15.92
CA VAL A 125 4.76 14.69 14.75
C VAL A 125 3.48 13.87 14.93
N LEU A 126 2.32 14.53 14.95
CA LEU A 126 1.04 13.84 14.89
C LEU A 126 0.68 13.55 13.43
N LEU A 127 0.41 12.29 13.12
CA LEU A 127 -0.13 11.88 11.84
C LEU A 127 -1.66 11.94 11.86
N VAL A 128 -2.24 12.32 10.73
CA VAL A 128 -3.68 12.30 10.49
C VAL A 128 -4.20 10.87 10.65
N PRO A 129 -5.11 10.59 11.60
CA PRO A 129 -5.74 9.28 11.74
C PRO A 129 -6.59 8.94 10.52
N LYS A 130 -6.56 7.69 10.09
CA LYS A 130 -7.35 7.26 8.94
C LYS A 130 -8.81 7.11 9.36
N MET A 131 -9.67 7.99 8.86
CA MET A 131 -11.13 7.86 8.97
C MET A 131 -11.66 6.95 7.86
N THR A 132 -12.41 5.91 8.23
CA THR A 132 -13.06 4.99 7.31
C THR A 132 -14.56 4.98 7.52
N MET A 133 -15.30 5.01 6.42
CA MET A 133 -16.75 5.05 6.41
C MET A 133 -17.27 3.70 5.89
N ASN A 134 -18.15 3.06 6.66
CA ASN A 134 -18.88 1.87 6.23
C ASN A 134 -20.38 2.15 6.26
N VAL A 135 -21.10 1.75 5.21
CA VAL A 135 -22.55 1.96 5.12
C VAL A 135 -23.23 0.60 5.08
N GLU A 136 -23.96 0.29 6.15
CA GLU A 136 -24.69 -0.96 6.32
C GLU A 136 -26.18 -0.67 6.45
N GLY A 137 -26.95 -0.89 5.38
CA GLY A 137 -28.38 -0.60 5.35
C GLY A 137 -28.65 0.91 5.43
N ASP A 138 -29.19 1.35 6.57
CA ASP A 138 -29.44 2.75 6.94
C ASP A 138 -28.44 3.31 7.98
N LEU A 139 -27.47 2.51 8.40
CA LEU A 139 -26.46 2.89 9.36
C LEU A 139 -25.16 3.30 8.66
N ILE A 140 -24.62 4.47 9.03
CA ILE A 140 -23.29 4.91 8.68
C ILE A 140 -22.40 4.67 9.89
N GLN A 141 -21.37 3.84 9.71
CA GLN A 141 -20.31 3.57 10.68
C GLN A 141 -19.07 4.37 10.30
N VAL A 142 -18.49 5.02 11.28
CA VAL A 142 -17.28 5.82 11.17
C VAL A 142 -16.25 5.23 12.12
N ASP A 143 -15.14 4.77 11.56
CA ASP A 143 -14.03 4.19 12.31
C ASP A 143 -12.76 5.01 12.12
N PHE A 144 -11.99 5.18 13.19
CA PHE A 144 -10.68 5.84 13.14
C PHE A 144 -9.58 4.84 13.45
N SER A 145 -8.67 4.65 12.48
CA SER A 145 -7.46 3.84 12.67
C SER A 145 -6.32 4.71 13.20
N THR A 146 -5.91 4.46 14.45
CA THR A 146 -4.78 5.13 15.11
C THR A 146 -4.06 4.19 16.07
N THR A 147 -2.78 4.43 16.30
CA THR A 147 -1.97 3.75 17.33
C THR A 147 -2.00 4.49 18.67
N LEU A 148 -2.60 5.68 18.73
CA LEU A 148 -2.74 6.49 19.93
C LEU A 148 -3.90 5.97 20.78
N SER A 149 -3.68 5.70 22.07
CA SER A 149 -4.72 5.27 23.02
C SER A 149 -5.47 6.43 23.69
N ASP A 150 -4.81 7.60 23.78
CA ASP A 150 -5.26 8.74 24.60
C ASP A 150 -5.68 9.94 23.74
N MET A 151 -6.12 9.67 22.51
CA MET A 151 -6.64 10.66 21.59
C MET A 151 -8.13 10.94 21.87
N THR A 152 -8.55 12.19 21.71
CA THR A 152 -9.96 12.58 21.63
C THR A 152 -10.30 12.97 20.19
N VAL A 153 -11.44 12.51 19.67
CA VAL A 153 -11.92 12.86 18.34
C VAL A 153 -13.14 13.75 18.45
N ASN A 154 -13.08 14.94 17.89
CA ASN A 154 -14.25 15.79 17.66
C ASN A 154 -14.73 15.54 16.24
N LEU A 155 -15.85 14.82 16.11
CA LEU A 155 -16.47 14.48 14.83
C LEU A 155 -17.63 15.43 14.55
N GLU A 156 -17.47 16.25 13.53
CA GLU A 156 -18.52 17.10 12.95
C GLU A 156 -19.29 16.31 11.89
N VAL A 157 -20.61 16.34 11.99
CA VAL A 157 -21.55 15.64 11.09
C VAL A 157 -22.58 16.62 10.57
N TRP A 158 -22.75 16.69 9.26
CA TRP A 158 -23.76 17.56 8.65
C TRP A 158 -24.31 16.99 7.35
N LYS A 159 -25.43 17.55 6.89
CA LYS A 159 -25.95 17.31 5.54
C LYS A 159 -25.31 18.30 4.58
N GLU A 160 -24.97 17.87 3.38
CA GLU A 160 -24.40 18.75 2.35
C GLU A 160 -25.30 19.98 2.14
N GLY A 161 -24.71 21.18 2.24
CA GLY A 161 -25.42 22.47 2.20
C GLY A 161 -25.91 22.99 3.56
N ASP A 162 -25.76 22.22 4.65
CA ASP A 162 -26.18 22.58 6.01
C ASP A 162 -25.01 22.58 7.02
N GLU A 163 -23.85 23.07 6.58
CA GLU A 163 -22.59 23.09 7.35
C GLU A 163 -22.71 23.88 8.66
N GLN A 164 -23.56 24.90 8.70
CA GLN A 164 -23.73 25.76 9.87
C GLN A 164 -24.44 25.06 11.03
N ASN A 165 -25.20 24.01 10.76
CA ASN A 165 -25.92 23.21 11.75
C ASN A 165 -25.23 21.86 12.02
N ALA A 166 -23.91 21.79 11.81
CA ALA A 166 -23.14 20.58 12.06
C ALA A 166 -23.26 20.12 13.53
N LEU A 167 -23.52 18.83 13.70
CA LEU A 167 -23.56 18.17 15.00
C LEU A 167 -22.14 17.73 15.38
N ILE A 168 -21.70 18.08 16.58
CA ILE A 168 -20.38 17.70 17.09
C ILE A 168 -20.52 16.52 18.06
N HIS A 169 -19.82 15.44 17.77
CA HIS A 169 -19.73 14.25 18.60
C HIS A 169 -18.31 14.06 19.11
N VAL A 170 -18.15 13.88 20.42
CA VAL A 170 -16.85 13.71 21.07
C VAL A 170 -16.61 12.23 21.39
N ILE A 171 -15.54 11.65 20.85
CA ILE A 171 -15.16 10.24 21.01
C ILE A 171 -13.85 10.18 21.78
N ARG A 172 -13.85 9.60 23.00
CA ARG A 172 -12.71 9.64 23.93
C ARG A 172 -12.04 8.30 24.20
N ALA A 173 -12.63 7.20 23.77
CA ALA A 173 -12.17 5.85 24.14
C ALA A 173 -12.03 4.95 22.92
N TYR A 174 -11.05 4.05 23.00
CA TYR A 174 -10.86 2.97 22.04
C TYR A 174 -11.95 1.89 22.20
N PRO A 175 -12.51 1.32 21.12
CA PRO A 175 -12.28 1.67 19.72
C PRO A 175 -12.94 3.01 19.36
N TYR A 176 -12.22 3.85 18.61
CA TYR A 176 -12.71 5.13 18.12
C TYR A 176 -13.75 4.90 17.02
N HIS A 177 -14.98 4.65 17.46
CA HIS A 177 -16.09 4.26 16.61
C HIS A 177 -17.29 5.17 16.85
N PHE A 178 -17.99 5.51 15.78
CA PHE A 178 -19.24 6.26 15.82
C PHE A 178 -20.23 5.67 14.82
N SER A 179 -21.51 5.68 15.16
CA SER A 179 -22.56 5.22 14.26
C SER A 179 -23.75 6.17 14.27
N ILE A 180 -24.32 6.42 13.09
CA ILE A 180 -25.49 7.28 12.92
C ILE A 180 -26.42 6.68 11.86
N ALA A 181 -27.72 6.67 12.17
CA ALA A 181 -28.74 6.30 11.21
C ALA A 181 -29.03 7.49 10.28
N ALA A 182 -29.15 7.23 8.99
CA ALA A 182 -29.46 8.26 8.02
C ALA A 182 -30.50 7.83 6.98
N HIS A 183 -31.23 8.83 6.48
CA HIS A 183 -32.39 8.61 5.62
C HIS A 183 -31.95 8.14 4.22
N ARG A 184 -32.62 7.12 3.70
CA ARG A 184 -32.28 6.54 2.40
C ARG A 184 -32.62 7.49 1.25
N GLY A 185 -31.65 7.69 0.36
CA GLY A 185 -31.89 8.25 -0.96
C GLY A 185 -32.01 9.78 -1.00
N LYS A 186 -30.84 10.43 -1.11
CA LYS A 186 -30.50 11.65 -1.89
C LYS A 186 -29.59 12.60 -1.12
N GLU A 187 -29.74 12.66 0.19
CA GLU A 187 -28.97 13.58 1.03
C GLU A 187 -27.56 13.02 1.25
N LYS A 188 -26.55 13.78 0.82
CA LYS A 188 -25.15 13.48 1.07
C LYS A 188 -24.82 13.95 2.48
N MET A 189 -24.37 13.02 3.32
CA MET A 189 -23.90 13.34 4.66
C MET A 189 -22.40 13.46 4.65
N CYS A 190 -21.89 14.51 5.28
CA CYS A 190 -20.48 14.82 5.34
C CYS A 190 -20.00 14.76 6.80
N PHE A 191 -18.76 14.31 6.93
CA PHE A 191 -18.09 14.01 8.18
C PHE A 191 -16.72 14.67 8.13
N LYS A 192 -16.38 15.44 9.15
CA LYS A 192 -15.04 15.99 9.34
C LYS A 192 -14.65 15.75 10.78
N ALA A 193 -13.40 15.40 10.99
CA ALA A 193 -12.93 15.10 12.32
C ALA A 193 -11.70 15.94 12.67
N GLU A 194 -11.60 16.28 13.94
CA GLU A 194 -10.38 16.82 14.53
C GLU A 194 -9.90 15.87 15.61
N ALA A 195 -8.67 15.38 15.43
CA ALA A 195 -7.96 14.56 16.38
C ALA A 195 -7.22 15.46 17.36
N LEU A 196 -7.48 15.34 18.66
CA LEU A 196 -6.84 16.11 19.72
C LEU A 196 -6.06 15.19 20.66
N LEU A 197 -4.82 15.55 20.95
CA LEU A 197 -4.02 14.93 22.00
C LEU A 197 -3.79 15.95 23.13
N GLU A 198 -4.62 15.87 24.16
CA GLU A 198 -4.66 16.84 25.26
C GLU A 198 -3.32 16.91 26.02
N ALA A 199 -2.63 15.76 26.18
CA ALA A 199 -1.38 15.66 26.92
C ALA A 199 -0.26 16.59 26.41
N ILE A 200 -0.29 16.95 25.13
CA ILE A 200 0.69 17.85 24.49
C ILE A 200 0.03 19.04 23.80
N ASN A 201 -1.28 19.21 23.95
CA ASN A 201 -2.09 20.27 23.32
C ASN A 201 -1.83 20.40 21.80
N LYS A 202 -1.82 19.27 21.09
CA LYS A 202 -1.73 19.24 19.63
C LYS A 202 -2.99 18.64 19.03
N SER A 203 -3.43 19.22 17.92
CA SER A 203 -4.52 18.68 17.12
C SER A 203 -4.13 18.47 15.67
N CYS A 204 -4.92 17.64 14.99
CA CYS A 204 -4.80 17.36 13.57
C CYS A 204 -6.20 17.29 12.96
N SER A 205 -6.43 18.05 11.89
CA SER A 205 -7.69 17.96 11.15
C SER A 205 -7.63 16.80 10.15
N ILE A 206 -8.74 16.08 10.04
CA ILE A 206 -8.96 15.00 9.08
C ILE A 206 -9.86 15.56 7.98
N ASP A 207 -9.50 15.30 6.73
CA ASP A 207 -10.25 15.77 5.57
C ASP A 207 -11.70 15.28 5.59
N THR A 208 -12.58 16.13 5.07
CA THR A 208 -14.00 15.84 4.98
C THR A 208 -14.26 14.64 4.07
N GLN A 209 -15.02 13.67 4.56
CA GLN A 209 -15.54 12.57 3.75
C GLN A 209 -17.06 12.64 3.73
N CYS A 210 -17.64 12.37 2.57
CA CYS A 210 -19.09 12.39 2.42
C CYS A 210 -19.58 11.10 1.79
N VAL A 211 -20.71 10.61 2.31
CA VAL A 211 -21.35 9.37 1.85
C VAL A 211 -22.82 9.62 1.53
N ILE A 212 -23.34 8.84 0.59
CA ILE A 212 -24.75 8.82 0.22
C ILE A 212 -25.25 7.42 0.52
N ILE A 213 -26.32 7.30 1.32
CA ILE A 213 -26.94 6.01 1.55
C ILE A 213 -27.68 5.59 0.27
N PRO A 214 -27.35 4.43 -0.31
CA PRO A 214 -28.01 3.95 -1.51
C PRO A 214 -29.51 3.82 -1.26
N LYS A 215 -30.30 4.29 -2.21
CA LYS A 215 -31.75 4.12 -2.15
C LYS A 215 -32.05 2.62 -2.14
N GLN A 216 -32.91 2.18 -1.22
CA GLN A 216 -33.38 0.80 -1.23
C GLN A 216 -34.14 0.57 -2.53
N THR A 217 -33.56 -0.20 -3.45
CA THR A 217 -34.33 -0.82 -4.52
C THR A 217 -35.23 -1.83 -3.84
N SER A 218 -36.55 -1.62 -3.91
CA SER A 218 -37.52 -2.57 -3.36
C SER A 218 -37.18 -3.98 -3.85
N ASP A 219 -37.14 -4.96 -2.95
CA ASP A 219 -36.90 -6.36 -3.32
C ASP A 219 -37.92 -6.84 -4.36
N PHE A 220 -39.14 -6.30 -4.30
CA PHE A 220 -40.17 -6.49 -5.32
C PHE A 220 -39.73 -5.97 -6.70
N MET A 221 -39.16 -4.76 -6.78
CA MET A 221 -38.66 -4.21 -8.04
C MET A 221 -37.48 -5.02 -8.58
N ARG A 222 -36.62 -5.55 -7.69
CA ARG A 222 -35.53 -6.45 -8.08
C ARG A 222 -36.07 -7.77 -8.65
N LEU A 223 -37.07 -8.36 -7.98
CA LEU A 223 -37.78 -9.56 -8.45
C LEU A 223 -38.47 -9.34 -9.80
N VAL A 224 -39.12 -8.19 -9.98
CA VAL A 224 -39.77 -7.81 -11.24
C VAL A 224 -38.73 -7.68 -12.36
N MET A 225 -37.60 -7.00 -12.11
CA MET A 225 -36.53 -6.85 -13.11
C MET A 225 -35.94 -8.21 -13.52
N VAL A 226 -35.68 -9.11 -12.56
CA VAL A 226 -35.22 -10.47 -12.86
C VAL A 226 -36.28 -11.25 -13.64
N SER A 227 -37.56 -11.13 -13.26
CA SER A 227 -38.65 -11.80 -13.96
C SER A 227 -38.79 -11.32 -15.41
N ILE A 228 -38.73 -10.02 -15.64
CA ILE A 228 -38.76 -9.43 -16.99
C ILE A 228 -37.57 -9.92 -17.81
N ALA A 229 -36.35 -9.91 -17.23
CA ALA A 229 -35.16 -10.39 -17.92
C ALA A 229 -35.28 -11.87 -18.35
N VAL A 230 -35.84 -12.72 -17.48
CA VAL A 230 -36.09 -14.14 -17.78
C VAL A 230 -37.13 -14.28 -18.91
N VAL A 231 -38.24 -13.55 -18.83
CA VAL A 231 -39.27 -13.57 -19.88
C VAL A 231 -38.70 -13.14 -21.23
N VAL A 232 -37.92 -12.06 -21.26
CA VAL A 232 -37.25 -11.57 -22.49
C VAL A 232 -36.27 -12.60 -23.04
N ALA A 233 -35.48 -13.26 -22.19
CA ALA A 233 -34.56 -14.30 -22.65
C ALA A 233 -35.30 -15.50 -23.27
N VAL A 234 -36.42 -15.92 -22.65
CA VAL A 234 -37.25 -17.02 -23.17
C VAL A 234 -37.92 -16.64 -24.48
N THR A 235 -38.46 -15.42 -24.61
CA THR A 235 -39.09 -14.97 -25.86
C THR A 235 -38.06 -14.87 -26.98
N VAL A 236 -36.86 -14.32 -26.72
CA VAL A 236 -35.78 -14.27 -27.70
C VAL A 236 -35.37 -15.68 -28.14
N ALA A 237 -35.20 -16.62 -27.20
CA ALA A 237 -34.89 -18.01 -27.54
C ALA A 237 -35.98 -18.66 -28.40
N PHE A 238 -37.25 -18.40 -28.10
CA PHE A 238 -38.37 -18.90 -28.89
C PHE A 238 -38.40 -18.31 -30.31
N ILE A 239 -38.18 -17.00 -30.45
CA ILE A 239 -38.13 -16.32 -31.75
C ILE A 239 -36.94 -16.82 -32.58
N LEU A 240 -35.75 -16.98 -31.97
CA LEU A 240 -34.58 -17.54 -32.65
C LEU A 240 -34.81 -19.00 -33.07
N GLY A 241 -35.44 -19.81 -32.21
CA GLY A 241 -35.83 -21.17 -32.54
C GLY A 241 -36.84 -21.24 -33.69
N TRP A 242 -37.84 -20.36 -33.68
CA TRP A 242 -38.82 -20.24 -34.76
C TRP A 242 -38.19 -19.77 -36.09
N LEU A 243 -37.33 -18.76 -36.04
CA LEU A 243 -36.59 -18.28 -37.22
C LEU A 243 -35.72 -19.39 -37.81
N ALA A 244 -35.01 -20.16 -36.98
CA ALA A 244 -34.17 -21.27 -37.44
C ALA A 244 -34.99 -22.37 -38.13
N THR A 245 -36.18 -22.70 -37.64
CA THR A 245 -37.04 -23.74 -38.23
C THR A 245 -37.81 -23.27 -39.47
N HIS A 246 -38.17 -21.99 -39.55
CA HIS A 246 -39.01 -21.45 -40.63
C HIS A 246 -38.20 -20.86 -41.79
N LEU A 247 -36.99 -20.33 -41.54
CA LEU A 247 -36.06 -19.87 -42.59
C LEU A 247 -35.02 -20.93 -42.96
N GLY A 248 -34.78 -21.95 -42.11
CA GLY A 248 -33.89 -23.06 -42.42
C GLY A 248 -34.20 -23.83 -43.71
N PRO A 249 -35.48 -24.09 -44.07
CA PRO A 249 -35.85 -24.72 -45.33
C PRO A 249 -35.67 -23.80 -46.55
N GLN A 250 -35.85 -22.49 -46.37
CA GLN A 250 -35.75 -21.48 -47.44
C GLN A 250 -34.29 -21.17 -47.79
N ILE A 251 -33.39 -21.10 -46.80
CA ILE A 251 -31.95 -20.85 -47.03
C ILE A 251 -31.24 -22.08 -47.63
N LYS A 252 -31.74 -23.31 -47.38
CA LYS A 252 -31.26 -24.53 -48.05
C LYS A 252 -31.56 -24.56 -49.55
N GLN A 253 -32.52 -23.78 -50.05
CA GLN A 253 -32.87 -23.72 -51.47
C GLN A 253 -32.07 -22.68 -52.26
N THR A 254 -31.51 -21.65 -51.63
CA THR A 254 -30.82 -20.56 -52.34
C THR A 254 -29.30 -20.73 -52.47
N PHE A 255 -28.67 -21.65 -51.72
CA PHE A 255 -27.21 -21.86 -51.74
C PHE A 255 -26.72 -23.22 -52.29
N CYS A 256 -27.62 -24.06 -52.80
CA CYS A 256 -27.26 -25.33 -53.44
C CYS A 256 -27.86 -25.43 -54.85
N TYR A 257 -27.36 -24.64 -55.81
CA TYR A 257 -27.47 -25.05 -57.21
C TYR A 257 -26.51 -26.21 -57.42
N ARG A 258 -27.06 -27.40 -57.62
CA ARG A 258 -26.31 -28.59 -57.98
C ARG A 258 -25.99 -28.48 -59.47
N GLU A 259 -24.78 -28.04 -59.78
CA GLU A 259 -24.25 -28.15 -61.14
C GLU A 259 -24.11 -29.64 -61.49
N THR A 260 -24.80 -30.06 -62.55
CA THR A 260 -24.75 -31.44 -63.07
C THR A 260 -23.38 -31.73 -63.68
N ILE A 261 -22.65 -32.65 -63.04
CA ILE A 261 -21.48 -33.32 -63.62
C ILE A 261 -21.92 -34.03 -64.91
N PRO A 262 -21.23 -33.85 -66.05
CA PRO A 262 -21.64 -34.46 -67.33
C PRO A 262 -21.56 -35.99 -67.30
N ASN A 263 -22.52 -36.62 -67.99
CA ASN A 263 -22.82 -38.07 -68.03
C ASN A 263 -21.75 -38.97 -68.67
N VAL A 264 -20.45 -38.73 -68.49
CA VAL A 264 -19.39 -39.53 -69.15
C VAL A 264 -18.59 -40.39 -68.15
N LEU A 265 -18.99 -40.46 -66.88
CA LEU A 265 -18.29 -41.24 -65.86
C LEU A 265 -19.15 -42.33 -65.19
N LEU A 266 -20.28 -42.68 -65.80
CA LEU A 266 -21.19 -43.69 -65.27
C LEU A 266 -21.24 -44.93 -66.17
N ASP A 267 -20.10 -45.44 -66.62
CA ASP A 267 -19.92 -46.86 -66.92
C ASP A 267 -18.45 -47.24 -67.05
N ASP A 268 -18.14 -48.41 -66.50
CA ASP A 268 -16.84 -49.08 -66.41
C ASP A 268 -15.74 -48.45 -65.53
N TRP A 269 -15.75 -48.84 -64.24
CA TRP A 269 -14.51 -49.02 -63.51
C TRP A 269 -14.39 -50.45 -62.95
N PRO A 270 -13.45 -51.28 -63.47
CA PRO A 270 -13.16 -52.60 -62.93
C PRO A 270 -12.44 -52.54 -61.58
N THR A 271 -12.65 -53.59 -60.79
CA THR A 271 -12.43 -53.72 -59.34
C THR A 271 -10.95 -53.77 -58.89
N ARG A 272 -10.00 -53.09 -59.55
CA ARG A 272 -8.60 -52.96 -59.07
C ARG A 272 -7.95 -51.62 -59.42
N THR A 273 -7.10 -51.17 -58.49
CA THR A 273 -6.32 -49.92 -58.51
C THR A 273 -5.20 -49.89 -59.56
N PRO A 274 -5.04 -48.78 -60.29
CA PRO A 274 -3.78 -48.42 -60.91
C PRO A 274 -3.15 -47.14 -60.32
N ILE A 275 -1.85 -47.05 -60.56
CA ILE A 275 -0.84 -46.22 -59.92
C ILE A 275 -0.72 -44.84 -60.61
N LEU A 276 -0.54 -43.81 -59.77
CA LEU A 276 0.29 -42.58 -59.89
C LEU A 276 0.72 -42.11 -61.30
N CYS A 277 0.59 -40.80 -61.57
CA CYS A 277 1.74 -39.89 -61.74
C CYS A 277 1.36 -38.47 -62.19
N THR A 278 2.20 -37.57 -61.70
CA THR A 278 2.28 -36.12 -61.76
C THR A 278 2.59 -35.58 -63.17
N ASP A 279 2.36 -34.28 -63.40
CA ASP A 279 3.42 -33.26 -63.43
C ASP A 279 3.08 -32.00 -64.27
N VAL A 280 3.32 -30.84 -63.63
CA VAL A 280 4.10 -29.68 -64.13
C VAL A 280 3.49 -28.62 -65.07
N SER A 281 3.94 -27.40 -64.77
CA SER A 281 4.15 -26.18 -65.58
C SER A 281 3.01 -25.14 -65.61
N LEU A 282 3.17 -23.99 -64.92
CA LEU A 282 3.79 -22.71 -65.38
C LEU A 282 2.83 -21.99 -66.35
N GLU A 283 2.38 -20.74 -66.23
CA GLU A 283 2.82 -19.51 -65.55
C GLU A 283 1.70 -18.42 -65.69
N PRO A 284 1.87 -17.08 -65.52
CA PRO A 284 1.13 -16.28 -64.52
C PRO A 284 0.37 -15.05 -65.09
N THR A 285 -0.66 -14.52 -64.40
CA THR A 285 -0.91 -13.05 -64.29
C THR A 285 -2.04 -12.72 -63.30
N ASP A 286 -1.67 -12.39 -62.06
CA ASP A 286 -1.83 -11.09 -61.36
C ASP A 286 -3.16 -10.28 -61.33
N PRO A 287 -3.39 -9.47 -60.27
CA PRO A 287 -4.45 -9.73 -59.29
C PRO A 287 -5.37 -8.52 -59.03
N LEU A 288 -6.50 -8.71 -58.35
CA LEU A 288 -7.22 -7.58 -57.71
C LEU A 288 -7.81 -7.99 -56.34
N LEU A 289 -6.96 -7.78 -55.33
CA LEU A 289 -7.23 -7.31 -53.95
C LEU A 289 -8.62 -7.59 -53.34
N LEU A 290 -8.67 -8.74 -52.66
CA LEU A 290 -8.87 -8.86 -51.21
C LEU A 290 -9.35 -7.60 -50.45
N LEU A 291 -10.57 -7.67 -49.92
CA LEU A 291 -10.91 -7.13 -48.60
C LEU A 291 -11.57 -8.25 -47.78
N LEU A 292 -10.73 -9.09 -47.17
CA LEU A 292 -11.11 -9.93 -46.04
C LEU A 292 -11.25 -9.03 -44.80
N SER A 293 -12.44 -9.02 -44.19
CA SER A 293 -12.57 -8.56 -42.81
C SER A 293 -12.35 -9.76 -41.89
N ALA A 294 -11.40 -9.61 -40.99
CA ALA A 294 -10.82 -10.65 -40.16
C ALA A 294 -11.84 -11.35 -39.23
N GLU A 295 -11.90 -12.69 -39.32
CA GLU A 295 -12.34 -13.56 -38.24
C GLU A 295 -11.37 -13.40 -37.05
N HIS A 296 -11.90 -12.99 -35.89
CA HIS A 296 -11.24 -13.26 -34.62
C HIS A 296 -11.75 -14.61 -34.09
N GLN A 297 -10.91 -15.62 -34.27
CA GLN A 297 -11.02 -16.92 -33.62
C GLN A 297 -10.63 -16.79 -32.14
N CYS A 298 -11.56 -17.08 -31.23
CA CYS A 298 -11.24 -17.38 -29.83
C CYS A 298 -11.08 -18.90 -29.69
N THR A 299 -9.83 -19.36 -29.60
CA THR A 299 -9.51 -20.76 -29.30
C THR A 299 -9.26 -20.89 -27.80
N THR A 300 -10.04 -21.72 -27.12
CA THR A 300 -9.82 -22.10 -25.72
C THR A 300 -8.70 -23.13 -25.64
N VAL A 301 -7.64 -22.80 -24.91
CA VAL A 301 -6.60 -23.76 -24.52
C VAL A 301 -6.66 -23.91 -23.00
N GLN A 302 -7.01 -25.12 -22.55
CA GLN A 302 -6.84 -25.51 -21.15
C GLN A 302 -5.40 -25.99 -20.94
N LEU A 303 -4.72 -25.38 -19.96
CA LEU A 303 -3.61 -26.03 -19.25
C LEU A 303 -3.77 -25.74 -17.75
N GLY A 304 -3.68 -26.81 -16.96
CA GLY A 304 -3.92 -26.79 -15.52
C GLY A 304 -2.82 -26.11 -14.71
N GLY A 305 -3.19 -25.71 -13.49
CA GLY A 305 -2.25 -25.46 -12.40
C GLY A 305 -1.98 -23.99 -12.04
N TYR A 306 -2.89 -23.42 -11.25
CA TYR A 306 -2.70 -22.35 -10.25
C TYR A 306 -2.09 -20.95 -10.60
N ARG A 307 -3.01 -19.97 -10.45
CA ARG A 307 -2.93 -18.54 -10.01
C ARG A 307 -2.51 -17.39 -10.96
N LEU A 308 -3.52 -16.51 -11.14
CA LEU A 308 -3.51 -15.02 -11.29
C LEU A 308 -2.88 -14.51 -12.60
N LYS A 309 -3.42 -13.53 -13.34
CA LYS A 309 -4.43 -12.48 -13.12
C LYS A 309 -4.79 -11.88 -14.49
N GLU A 310 -6.01 -11.33 -14.59
CA GLU A 310 -6.33 -10.05 -15.26
C GLU A 310 -6.09 -9.93 -16.79
N VAL A 311 -7.18 -9.84 -17.56
CA VAL A 311 -7.18 -9.17 -18.88
C VAL A 311 -8.41 -8.27 -18.98
N GLU A 312 -8.10 -6.99 -19.05
CA GLU A 312 -8.94 -5.84 -19.37
C GLU A 312 -9.24 -5.82 -20.88
N CYS A 313 -10.49 -5.51 -21.26
CA CYS A 313 -10.81 -5.03 -22.62
C CYS A 313 -11.77 -3.85 -22.52
N ARG A 314 -11.29 -2.69 -22.99
CA ARG A 314 -11.98 -1.42 -23.08
C ARG A 314 -12.48 -1.23 -24.53
N THR A 315 -13.76 -0.80 -24.62
CA THR A 315 -14.56 -0.33 -25.78
C THR A 315 -14.61 -1.19 -27.03
#